data_AF-A0A9X8YQ16-F1
#
_entry.id   AF-A0A9X8YQ16-F1
#
_cell.length_a   1.000
_cell.length_b   1.000
_cell.length_c   1.000
_cell.angle_alpha   90.00
_cell.angle_beta   90.00
_cell.angle_gamma   90.00
#
_symmetry.space_group_name_H-M   'P 1'
#
loop_
_entity.id
_entity.type
_entity.pdbx_description
1 polymer ?
#
loop_
_entity_poly.entity_id
_entity_poly.type
_entity_poly.pdbx_seq_one_letter_code
_entity_poly.pdbx_strand_id
1 'polypeptide(L)'
;VDLLAQRHNQQLKEESKFFGYTARLNLAGNDVRLLVPTTFMNLSGKAVLAMANFYRIEPNEILVAHDELDLPPGVAKIKLGGGNGGHNGLKDIQNKFGNNPNFYRLRI
;
A
#
# COMPACT_ATOMS: atom_id res chain seq x y z
N VAL A 1 -1.55 8.70 0.83
CA VAL A 1 -0.14 8.51 1.31
C VAL A 1 0.57 9.84 1.41
N ASP A 2 0.45 10.70 0.40
CA ASP A 2 1.07 12.04 0.35
C ASP A 2 0.79 12.89 1.59
N LEU A 3 -0.49 12.97 2.02
CA LEU A 3 -0.87 13.70 3.22
C LEU A 3 -0.17 13.18 4.49
N LEU A 4 0.05 11.86 4.59
CA LEU A 4 0.76 11.26 5.72
C LEU A 4 2.24 11.65 5.67
N ALA A 5 2.87 11.60 4.50
CA ALA A 5 4.25 12.06 4.33
C ALA A 5 4.42 13.54 4.72
N GLN A 6 3.51 14.40 4.24
CA GLN A 6 3.50 15.83 4.53
C GLN A 6 3.35 16.12 6.03
N ARG A 7 2.41 15.47 6.71
CA ARG A 7 2.21 15.64 8.17
C ARG A 7 3.44 15.28 9.00
N HIS A 8 4.29 14.39 8.48
CA HIS A 8 5.54 13.99 9.11
C HIS A 8 6.77 14.72 8.55
N ASN A 9 6.58 15.80 7.78
CA ASN A 9 7.65 16.58 7.14
C ASN A 9 8.62 15.70 6.31
N GLN A 10 8.10 14.65 5.67
CA GLN A 10 8.86 13.76 4.81
C GLN A 10 8.47 13.97 3.36
N GLN A 11 9.47 13.98 2.49
CA GLN A 11 9.28 14.06 1.05
C GLN A 11 9.31 12.66 0.44
N LEU A 12 8.32 12.37 -0.41
CA LEU A 12 8.31 11.18 -1.24
C LEU A 12 9.37 11.32 -2.34
N LYS A 13 10.31 10.39 -2.41
CA LYS A 13 11.39 10.35 -3.41
C LYS A 13 11.21 9.17 -4.33
N GLU A 14 11.44 9.35 -5.62
CA GLU A 14 11.38 8.25 -6.57
C GLU A 14 12.54 7.27 -6.32
N GLU A 15 12.22 5.98 -6.14
CA GLU A 15 13.20 4.92 -6.06
C GLU A 15 12.87 3.85 -7.12
N SER A 16 13.64 3.82 -8.21
CA SER A 16 13.38 2.92 -9.34
C SER A 16 13.38 1.43 -8.95
N LYS A 17 14.17 1.04 -7.94
CA LYS A 17 14.17 -0.34 -7.38
C LYS A 17 12.82 -0.77 -6.79
N PHE A 18 11.99 0.19 -6.39
CA PHE A 18 10.67 -0.05 -5.79
C PHE A 18 9.52 0.35 -6.72
N PHE A 19 9.82 0.79 -7.95
CA PHE A 19 8.83 1.16 -8.96
C PHE A 19 7.82 2.20 -8.45
N GLY A 20 8.29 3.19 -7.69
CA GLY A 20 7.43 4.19 -7.09
C GLY A 20 8.15 5.23 -6.26
N TYR A 21 7.36 6.14 -5.71
CA TYR A 21 7.83 7.08 -4.71
C TYR A 21 7.81 6.45 -3.32
N THR A 22 8.82 6.73 -2.52
CA THR A 22 8.99 6.18 -1.18
C THR A 22 9.32 7.26 -0.18
N ALA A 23 9.00 6.98 1.08
CA ALA A 23 9.51 7.74 2.22
C ALA A 23 9.65 6.81 3.41
N ARG A 24 10.43 7.25 4.40
CA ARG A 24 10.60 6.57 5.68
C ARG A 24 10.07 7.45 6.79
N LEU A 25 9.18 6.92 7.62
CA LEU A 25 8.67 7.57 8.80
C LEU A 25 9.12 6.82 10.06
N ASN A 26 9.19 7.54 11.17
CA ASN A 26 9.12 6.92 12.49
C ASN A 26 7.74 7.21 13.07
N LEU A 27 6.93 6.17 13.28
CA LEU A 27 5.60 6.28 13.87
C LEU A 27 5.56 5.50 15.18
N ALA A 28 5.39 6.23 16.30
CA ALA A 28 5.35 5.65 17.64
C ALA A 28 6.55 4.71 17.94
N GLY A 29 7.75 5.07 17.46
CA GLY A 29 8.97 4.27 17.64
C GLY A 29 9.20 3.21 16.55
N ASN A 30 8.24 2.96 15.66
CA ASN A 30 8.35 1.96 14.60
C ASN A 30 8.83 2.57 13.28
N ASP A 31 9.69 1.84 12.55
CA ASP A 31 10.10 2.21 11.20
C ASP A 31 8.98 1.87 10.21
N VAL A 32 8.40 2.90 9.58
CA VAL A 32 7.30 2.75 8.62
C VAL A 32 7.74 3.22 7.25
N ARG A 33 7.57 2.35 6.24
CA ARG A 33 7.84 2.68 4.84
C ARG A 33 6.56 3.12 4.15
N LEU A 34 6.62 4.26 3.48
CA LEU A 34 5.58 4.70 2.55
C LEU A 34 5.96 4.29 1.14
N LEU A 35 4.95 3.90 0.36
CA LEU A 35 5.09 3.58 -1.06
C LEU A 35 3.89 4.15 -1.82
N VAL A 36 4.18 4.84 -2.92
CA VAL A 36 3.22 5.22 -3.96
C VAL A 36 3.73 4.65 -5.27
N PRO A 37 3.20 3.50 -5.73
CA PRO A 37 3.63 2.89 -6.98
C PRO A 37 3.45 3.85 -8.17
N THR A 38 4.44 3.93 -9.05
CA THR A 38 4.36 4.65 -10.34
C THR A 38 4.10 3.69 -11.51
N THR A 39 3.91 2.41 -11.23
CA THR A 39 3.37 1.43 -12.18
C THR A 39 1.90 1.74 -12.50
N PHE A 40 1.39 1.21 -13.61
CA PHE A 40 -0.06 1.14 -13.82
C PHE A 40 -0.75 0.38 -12.69
N MET A 41 -2.01 0.71 -12.43
CA MET A 41 -2.79 0.16 -11.30
C MET A 41 -2.87 -1.38 -11.32
N ASN A 42 -2.95 -2.00 -12.50
CA ASN A 42 -2.95 -3.46 -12.64
C ASN A 42 -1.58 -4.12 -12.42
N LEU A 43 -0.54 -3.35 -12.10
CA LEU A 43 0.82 -3.80 -11.82
C LEU A 43 1.33 -3.32 -10.45
N SER A 44 0.45 -2.80 -9.59
CA SER A 44 0.81 -2.27 -8.27
C SER A 44 1.49 -3.31 -7.36
N GLY A 45 1.13 -4.59 -7.49
CA GLY A 45 1.74 -5.68 -6.73
C GLY A 45 3.23 -5.83 -7.01
N LYS A 46 3.71 -5.45 -8.20
CA LYS A 46 5.15 -5.44 -8.51
C LYS A 46 5.93 -4.53 -7.56
N ALA A 47 5.42 -3.32 -7.33
CA ALA A 47 6.04 -2.33 -6.46
C ALA A 47 5.98 -2.78 -4.99
N VAL A 48 4.80 -3.24 -4.55
CA VAL A 48 4.58 -3.68 -3.16
C VAL A 48 5.45 -4.88 -2.83
N LEU A 49 5.52 -5.89 -3.70
CA LEU A 49 6.36 -7.08 -3.48
C LEU A 49 7.85 -6.73 -3.46
N ALA A 50 8.32 -5.83 -4.33
CA ALA A 50 9.72 -5.41 -4.36
C ALA A 50 10.15 -4.78 -3.03
N MET A 51 9.31 -3.90 -2.46
CA MET A 51 9.56 -3.29 -1.16
C MET A 51 9.47 -4.32 -0.02
N ALA A 52 8.44 -5.16 -0.03
CA ALA A 52 8.23 -6.18 1.00
C ALA A 52 9.39 -7.17 1.08
N ASN A 53 9.86 -7.69 -0.06
CA ASN A 53 11.00 -8.61 -0.09
C ASN A 53 12.31 -7.97 0.39
N PHE A 54 12.55 -6.71 0.02
CA PHE A 54 13.77 -6.00 0.39
C PHE A 54 13.85 -5.77 1.91
N TYR A 55 12.76 -5.33 2.51
CA TYR A 55 12.69 -5.04 3.95
C TYR A 55 12.22 -6.22 4.80
N ARG A 56 11.88 -7.36 4.18
CA ARG A 56 11.32 -8.55 4.83
C ARG A 56 10.04 -8.24 5.61
N ILE A 57 9.12 -7.54 4.95
CA ILE A 57 7.81 -7.16 5.49
C ILE A 57 6.81 -8.26 5.12
N GLU A 58 6.12 -8.80 6.11
CA GLU A 58 5.09 -9.80 5.92
C GLU A 58 3.77 -9.16 5.47
N PRO A 59 2.89 -9.87 4.74
CA PRO A 59 1.62 -9.30 4.25
C PRO A 59 0.74 -8.68 5.35
N ASN A 60 0.72 -9.26 6.54
CA ASN A 60 -0.05 -8.77 7.68
C ASN A 60 0.52 -7.48 8.30
N GLU A 61 1.70 -7.03 7.88
CA GLU A 61 2.32 -5.76 8.29
C GLU A 61 2.07 -4.65 7.25
N ILE A 62 1.37 -4.97 6.15
CA ILE A 62 1.10 -4.04 5.06
C ILE A 62 -0.31 -3.44 5.19
N LEU A 63 -0.40 -2.12 5.05
CA LEU A 63 -1.67 -1.38 4.91
C LEU A 63 -1.75 -0.74 3.53
N VAL A 64 -2.76 -1.13 2.74
CA VAL A 64 -3.03 -0.57 1.42
C VAL A 64 -4.20 0.42 1.49
N ALA A 65 -3.96 1.69 1.21
CA ALA A 65 -5.03 2.67 1.04
C ALA A 65 -5.51 2.68 -0.43
N HIS A 66 -6.82 2.55 -0.65
CA HIS A 66 -7.43 2.51 -1.98
C HIS A 66 -8.82 3.15 -1.98
N ASP A 67 -9.29 3.53 -3.17
CA ASP A 67 -10.65 4.01 -3.39
C ASP A 67 -11.67 2.87 -3.28
N GLU A 68 -12.85 3.18 -2.75
CA GLU A 68 -13.91 2.23 -2.51
C GLU A 68 -15.26 2.74 -3.01
N LEU A 69 -15.81 2.06 -4.03
CA LEU A 69 -17.08 2.43 -4.65
C LEU A 69 -18.28 2.11 -3.75
N ASP A 70 -18.14 1.17 -2.82
CA ASP A 70 -19.21 0.79 -1.89
C ASP A 70 -19.40 1.78 -0.73
N LEU A 71 -18.50 2.77 -0.57
CA LEU A 71 -18.56 3.74 0.52
C LEU A 71 -18.94 5.13 0.00
N PRO A 72 -19.87 5.85 0.67
CA PRO A 72 -20.15 7.23 0.31
C PRO A 72 -18.96 8.12 0.69
N PRO A 73 -18.73 9.24 -0.04
CA PRO A 73 -17.69 10.19 0.30
C PRO A 73 -17.77 10.66 1.76
N GLY A 74 -16.62 10.74 2.42
CA GLY A 74 -16.51 11.10 3.84
C GLY A 74 -16.49 9.91 4.80
N VAL A 75 -16.63 8.67 4.30
CA VAL A 75 -16.54 7.45 5.10
C VAL A 75 -15.27 6.68 4.76
N ALA A 76 -14.43 6.42 5.76
CA ALA A 76 -13.28 5.52 5.62
C ALA A 76 -13.40 4.32 6.57
N LYS A 77 -12.98 3.13 6.13
CA LYS A 77 -13.01 1.91 6.95
C LYS A 77 -11.73 1.09 6.81
N ILE A 78 -11.29 0.52 7.92
CA ILE A 78 -10.19 -0.47 7.94
C ILE A 78 -10.77 -1.87 7.78
N LYS A 79 -10.13 -2.69 6.93
CA LYS A 79 -10.47 -4.11 6.73
C LYS A 79 -9.21 -4.94 6.61
N LEU A 80 -9.15 -6.08 7.30
CA LEU A 80 -8.16 -7.12 7.06
C LEU A 80 -8.71 -8.13 6.04
N GLY A 81 -7.89 -8.54 5.06
CA GLY A 81 -8.29 -9.62 4.18
C GLY A 81 -9.40 -9.26 3.17
N GLY A 82 -10.02 -10.32 2.62
CA GLY A 82 -11.18 -10.23 1.74
C GLY A 82 -10.85 -10.21 0.23
N GLY A 83 -11.89 -10.27 -0.59
CA GLY A 83 -11.76 -10.20 -2.05
C GLY A 83 -11.28 -8.83 -2.53
N ASN A 84 -10.85 -8.72 -3.79
CA ASN A 84 -10.39 -7.47 -4.39
C ASN A 84 -11.53 -6.54 -4.85
N GLY A 85 -12.79 -6.98 -4.81
CA GLY A 85 -13.94 -6.12 -5.16
C GLY A 85 -13.91 -5.59 -6.60
N GLY A 86 -13.22 -6.29 -7.52
CA GLY A 86 -13.00 -5.79 -8.88
C GLY A 86 -11.87 -4.76 -9.00
N HIS A 87 -11.26 -4.32 -7.90
CA HIS A 87 -10.14 -3.38 -7.92
C HIS A 87 -8.85 -4.06 -8.42
N ASN A 88 -8.37 -3.64 -9.59
CA ASN A 88 -7.22 -4.26 -10.26
C ASN A 88 -5.90 -4.18 -9.48
N GLY A 89 -5.67 -3.09 -8.73
CA GLY A 89 -4.49 -2.96 -7.85
C GLY A 89 -4.46 -3.99 -6.72
N LEU A 90 -5.56 -4.11 -5.95
CA LEU A 90 -5.70 -5.14 -4.93
C LEU A 90 -5.55 -6.55 -5.49
N LYS A 91 -6.13 -6.81 -6.68
CA LYS A 91 -5.99 -8.09 -7.37
C LYS A 91 -4.52 -8.42 -7.67
N ASP A 92 -3.77 -7.48 -8.24
CA ASP A 92 -2.35 -7.72 -8.55
C ASP A 92 -1.51 -7.90 -7.27
N ILE A 93 -1.74 -7.09 -6.24
CA ILE A 93 -1.08 -7.24 -4.93
C ILE A 93 -1.30 -8.66 -4.38
N GLN A 94 -2.56 -9.11 -4.29
CA GLN A 94 -2.90 -10.46 -3.83
C GLN A 94 -2.15 -11.54 -4.62
N ASN A 95 -2.16 -11.44 -5.96
CA ASN A 95 -1.50 -12.39 -6.83
C ASN A 95 0.01 -12.47 -6.56
N LYS A 96 0.67 -11.32 -6.33
CA LYS A 96 2.12 -11.26 -6.04
C LYS A 96 2.50 -11.84 -4.68
N PHE A 97 1.57 -11.85 -3.72
CA PHE A 97 1.74 -12.53 -2.43
C PHE A 97 1.19 -13.96 -2.43
N GLY A 98 1.21 -14.67 -3.57
CA GLY A 98 0.77 -16.07 -3.63
C GLY A 98 -0.73 -16.25 -3.42
N ASN A 99 -1.54 -15.33 -3.94
CA ASN A 99 -2.99 -15.24 -3.70
C ASN A 99 -3.36 -15.02 -2.23
N ASN A 100 -2.45 -14.48 -1.42
CA ASN A 100 -2.70 -14.17 -0.02
C ASN A 100 -3.42 -12.81 0.11
N PRO A 101 -4.67 -12.77 0.61
CA PRO A 101 -5.37 -11.51 0.83
C PRO A 101 -5.06 -10.85 2.17
N ASN A 102 -4.26 -11.48 3.04
CA ASN A 102 -4.07 -11.13 4.46
C ASN A 102 -3.17 -9.92 4.69
N PHE A 103 -3.52 -8.80 4.06
CA PHE A 103 -3.00 -7.47 4.34
C PHE A 103 -4.14 -6.54 4.73
N TYR A 104 -3.83 -5.48 5.46
CA TYR A 104 -4.80 -4.49 5.87
C TYR A 104 -5.13 -3.54 4.72
N ARG A 105 -6.34 -3.00 4.74
CA ARG A 105 -6.84 -2.05 3.75
C ARG A 105 -7.50 -0.88 4.43
N LEU A 106 -7.15 0.32 3.99
CA LEU A 106 -7.88 1.54 4.28
C LEU A 106 -8.75 1.85 3.05
N ARG A 107 -10.04 1.59 3.17
CA ARG A 107 -11.06 1.83 2.15
C ARG A 107 -11.52 3.28 2.28
N ILE A 108 -11.37 4.08 1.22
CA ILE A 108 -11.66 5.52 1.19
C ILE A 108 -12.74 5.82 0.16
#